data_AF-A0A6V8MKR2-F1
#
_entry.id   AF-A0A6V8MKR2-F1
#
_cell.length_a   1.000
_cell.length_b   1.000
_cell.length_c   1.000
_cell.angle_alpha   90.00
_cell.angle_beta   90.00
_cell.angle_gamma   90.00
#
_symmetry.space_group_name_H-M   'P 1'
#
loop_
_entity.id
_entity.type
_entity.pdbx_description
1 polymer ?
#
loop_
_entity_poly.entity_id
_entity_poly.type
_entity_poly.pdbx_seq_one_letter_code
_entity_poly.pdbx_strand_id
1 'polypeptide(L)'
;MLALDSSIGCIEATGTDVLDLFSAAPVVLERRSGSGRISHEAYVCAVRRQAGVKVYVALLAADKKIYVYTTKGDPEPENEYHRTLEVALEFAKGLGFCPERVNLNYSPAMREVVLRNIKILRPTGSKVQALPRHGAADAPTAQHHKKGARAGSAVAGSELGELPLCLDDPAPAAETPAPAAAAPPTPVSVPVPETVAETVTVAPPPPPPSPTPLSLRLHCPPSPSPLRLHRPRNRFPWPPRPHPHSRQPEKSRVPCTVSWPG
;
A
#
# COMPACT_ATOMS: atom_id res chain seq x y z
N MET A 1 -8.53 20.50 5.04
CA MET A 1 -8.28 19.88 6.36
C MET A 1 -8.70 18.42 6.32
N LEU A 2 -7.86 17.50 6.80
CA LEU A 2 -8.15 16.06 6.80
C LEU A 2 -8.98 15.68 8.04
N ALA A 3 -9.98 14.83 7.84
CA ALA A 3 -10.83 14.32 8.91
C ALA A 3 -10.82 12.79 8.90
N LEU A 4 -10.86 12.19 10.09
CA LEU A 4 -11.01 10.74 10.24
C LEU A 4 -12.40 10.33 9.75
N ASP A 5 -12.43 9.39 8.83
CA ASP A 5 -13.64 8.75 8.33
C ASP A 5 -13.72 7.32 8.90
N SER A 6 -14.48 7.18 9.98
CA SER A 6 -14.69 5.88 10.65
C SER A 6 -15.57 4.92 9.84
N SER A 7 -16.22 5.38 8.77
CA SER A 7 -17.03 4.51 7.91
C SER A 7 -16.18 3.68 6.95
N ILE A 8 -14.96 4.13 6.67
CA ILE A 8 -14.06 3.49 5.72
C ILE A 8 -13.11 2.53 6.46
N GLY A 9 -13.39 1.23 6.36
CA GLY A 9 -12.49 0.18 6.86
C GLY A 9 -11.35 -0.17 5.90
N CYS A 10 -11.51 0.11 4.60
CA CYS A 10 -10.51 -0.15 3.56
C CYS A 10 -10.76 0.72 2.34
N ILE A 11 -9.71 1.00 1.56
CA ILE A 11 -9.82 1.82 0.36
C ILE A 11 -9.98 0.89 -0.84
N GLU A 12 -11.13 0.93 -1.49
CA GLU A 12 -11.40 0.12 -2.67
C GLU A 12 -10.85 0.80 -3.92
N ALA A 13 -9.89 0.19 -4.62
CA ALA A 13 -9.30 0.77 -5.82
C ALA A 13 -8.78 -0.31 -6.78
N THR A 14 -8.91 -0.07 -8.09
CA THR A 14 -8.25 -0.88 -9.13
C THR A 14 -6.81 -0.40 -9.31
N GLY A 15 -5.94 -1.23 -9.89
CA GLY A 15 -4.56 -0.82 -10.17
C GLY A 15 -4.43 0.43 -11.03
N THR A 16 -5.37 0.62 -11.96
CA THR A 16 -5.46 1.82 -12.83
C THR A 16 -5.91 3.08 -12.10
N ASP A 17 -6.59 2.92 -10.96
CA ASP A 17 -7.23 4.04 -10.26
C ASP A 17 -6.27 4.72 -9.29
N VAL A 18 -5.26 4.00 -8.79
CA VAL A 18 -4.31 4.53 -7.81
C VAL A 18 -3.26 5.39 -8.51
N LEU A 19 -3.37 6.71 -8.52
CA LEU A 19 -2.44 7.60 -9.22
C LEU A 19 -1.06 7.64 -8.56
N ASP A 20 -1.04 7.90 -7.25
CA ASP A 20 0.16 7.97 -6.43
C ASP A 20 -0.02 7.16 -5.15
N LEU A 21 1.07 6.55 -4.68
CA LEU A 21 1.13 5.82 -3.43
C LEU A 21 2.43 6.16 -2.69
N PHE A 22 2.30 6.45 -1.41
CA PHE A 22 3.40 6.62 -0.48
C PHE A 22 3.22 5.66 0.69
N SER A 23 4.33 5.10 1.16
CA SER A 23 4.39 4.21 2.31
C SER A 23 5.42 4.73 3.31
N ALA A 24 5.10 4.71 4.60
CA ALA A 24 6.03 5.05 5.66
C ALA A 24 6.35 3.82 6.51
N ALA A 25 7.58 3.78 7.03
CA ALA A 25 8.00 2.78 7.99
C ALA A 25 7.15 2.84 9.28
N PRO A 26 7.05 1.72 10.03
CA PRO A 26 6.28 1.70 11.27
C PRO A 26 6.81 2.71 12.30
N VAL A 27 5.91 3.52 12.86
CA VAL A 27 6.19 4.44 13.97
C VAL A 27 5.46 3.97 15.21
N VAL A 28 6.13 3.98 16.36
CA VAL A 28 5.55 3.60 17.64
C VAL A 28 4.86 4.82 18.24
N LEU A 29 3.53 4.79 18.31
CA LEU A 29 2.73 5.83 18.94
C LEU A 29 2.26 5.36 20.33
N GLU A 30 2.22 6.31 21.26
CA GLU A 30 1.66 6.07 22.59
C GLU A 30 0.13 6.06 22.53
N ARG A 31 -0.48 5.03 23.10
CA ARG A 31 -1.93 4.95 23.17
C ARG A 31 -2.43 5.96 24.21
N ARG A 32 -3.28 6.90 23.79
CA ARG A 32 -3.87 7.94 24.67
C ARG A 32 -4.58 7.39 25.92
N SER A 33 -5.01 6.14 25.92
CA SER A 33 -5.83 5.53 26.97
C SER A 33 -5.16 4.39 27.75
N GLY A 34 -3.83 4.21 27.67
CA GLY A 34 -3.17 3.17 28.46
C GLY A 34 -1.66 3.05 28.21
N SER A 35 -0.98 2.26 29.04
CA SER A 35 0.48 2.03 29.02
C SER A 35 0.99 1.20 27.83
N GLY A 36 0.27 1.19 26.71
CA GLY A 36 0.57 0.39 25.53
C GLY A 36 1.22 1.22 24.43
N ARG A 37 2.35 0.76 23.91
CA ARG A 37 2.97 1.25 22.68
C ARG A 37 2.39 0.46 21.50
N ILE A 38 1.86 1.15 20.51
CA ILE A 38 1.30 0.51 19.30
C ILE A 38 2.13 1.00 18.11
N SER A 39 2.67 0.07 17.33
CA SER A 39 3.29 0.41 16.05
C SER A 39 2.21 0.64 15.01
N HIS A 40 2.30 1.77 14.31
CA HIS A 40 1.45 2.13 13.21
C HIS A 40 2.27 2.22 11.93
N GLU A 41 1.75 1.70 10.82
CA GLU A 41 2.24 1.94 9.47
C GLU A 41 1.36 3.02 8.83
N ALA A 42 1.94 3.95 8.08
CA ALA A 42 1.17 4.99 7.39
C ALA A 42 1.30 4.85 5.88
N TYR A 43 0.21 5.14 5.19
CA TYR A 43 0.14 5.15 3.75
C TYR A 43 -0.64 6.38 3.29
N VAL A 44 -0.19 7.00 2.21
CA VAL A 44 -0.89 8.11 1.56
C VAL A 44 -1.12 7.71 0.12
N CYS A 45 -2.36 7.78 -0.36
CA CYS A 45 -2.66 7.45 -1.76
C CYS A 45 -3.68 8.39 -2.37
N ALA A 46 -3.46 8.71 -3.64
CA ALA A 46 -4.43 9.42 -4.48
C ALA A 46 -5.14 8.39 -5.37
N VAL A 47 -6.47 8.32 -5.28
CA VAL A 47 -7.28 7.34 -6.01
C VAL A 47 -8.30 8.06 -6.88
N ARG A 48 -8.30 7.72 -8.17
CA ARG A 48 -9.29 8.16 -9.14
C ARG A 48 -10.65 7.49 -8.86
N ARG A 49 -11.67 8.31 -8.73
CA ARG A 49 -13.08 7.94 -8.61
C ARG A 49 -13.83 8.50 -9.83
N GLN A 50 -15.07 8.05 -10.02
CA GLN A 50 -15.88 8.49 -11.16
C GLN A 50 -16.05 10.02 -11.24
N ALA A 51 -16.05 10.71 -10.10
CA ALA A 51 -16.25 12.15 -10.00
C ALA A 51 -14.96 12.98 -9.83
N GLY A 52 -13.77 12.35 -9.81
CA GLY A 52 -12.50 13.05 -9.61
C GLY A 52 -11.48 12.24 -8.83
N VAL A 53 -10.44 12.88 -8.31
CA VAL A 53 -9.39 12.25 -7.51
C VAL A 53 -9.65 12.53 -6.04
N LYS A 54 -9.56 11.49 -5.20
CA LYS A 54 -9.66 11.61 -3.75
C LYS A 54 -8.38 11.12 -3.09
N VAL A 55 -7.84 11.93 -2.20
CA VAL A 55 -6.63 11.62 -1.42
C VAL A 55 -7.03 11.02 -0.08
N TYR A 56 -6.34 9.95 0.30
CA TYR A 56 -6.55 9.25 1.55
C TYR A 56 -5.22 9.14 2.29
N VAL A 57 -5.26 9.33 3.60
CA VAL A 57 -4.18 8.98 4.53
C VAL A 57 -4.69 7.85 5.40
N ALA A 58 -4.07 6.68 5.33
CA ALA A 58 -4.49 5.52 6.09
C ALA A 58 -3.39 5.13 7.09
N LEU A 59 -3.79 4.93 8.35
CA LEU A 59 -2.93 4.42 9.41
C LEU A 59 -3.35 2.98 9.72
N LEU A 60 -2.42 2.04 9.57
CA LEU A 60 -2.61 0.64 9.92
C LEU A 60 -1.96 0.37 11.27
N ALA A 61 -2.76 0.03 12.26
CA ALA A 61 -2.28 -0.38 13.57
C ALA A 61 -1.82 -1.85 13.58
N ALA A 62 -0.96 -2.20 14.55
CA ALA A 62 -0.49 -3.57 14.77
C ALA A 62 -1.64 -4.59 14.98
N ASP A 63 -2.79 -4.15 15.50
CA ASP A 63 -4.01 -4.97 15.68
C ASP A 63 -4.84 -5.10 14.38
N LYS A 64 -4.28 -4.70 13.24
CA LYS A 64 -4.91 -4.68 11.91
C LYS A 64 -6.12 -3.75 11.79
N LYS A 65 -6.32 -2.83 12.74
CA LYS A 65 -7.29 -1.75 12.56
C LYS A 65 -6.74 -0.70 11.60
N ILE A 66 -7.60 -0.24 10.71
CA ILE A 66 -7.28 0.77 9.71
C ILE A 66 -8.04 2.03 10.08
N TYR A 67 -7.33 3.16 10.13
CA TYR A 67 -7.90 4.49 10.34
C TYR A 67 -7.67 5.30 9.07
N VAL A 68 -8.74 5.68 8.38
CA VAL A 68 -8.65 6.43 7.12
C VAL A 68 -9.02 7.89 7.36
N TYR A 69 -8.13 8.79 6.99
CA TYR A 69 -8.34 10.23 6.97
C TYR A 69 -8.51 10.68 5.52
N THR A 70 -9.50 11.54 5.30
CA THR A 70 -9.78 12.10 3.96
C THR A 70 -10.21 13.55 4.07
N THR A 71 -10.14 14.28 2.96
CA THR A 71 -10.68 15.63 2.90
C THR A 71 -12.21 15.56 2.92
N LYS A 72 -12.82 16.46 3.69
CA LYS A 72 -14.27 16.66 3.65
C LYS A 72 -14.59 17.45 2.39
N GLY A 73 -15.37 16.86 1.49
CA GLY A 73 -15.78 17.51 0.25
C GLY A 73 -15.90 16.52 -0.91
N ASP A 74 -16.29 17.09 -2.05
CA ASP A 74 -16.31 16.40 -3.32
C ASP A 74 -14.88 16.10 -3.79
N PRO A 75 -14.69 15.02 -4.57
CA PRO A 75 -13.39 14.73 -5.16
C PRO A 75 -12.92 15.88 -6.04
N GLU A 76 -11.61 16.16 -6.00
CA GLU A 76 -11.00 17.25 -6.75
C GLU A 76 -10.71 16.82 -8.20
N PRO A 77 -10.63 17.76 -9.14
CA PRO A 77 -10.18 17.44 -10.49
C PRO A 77 -8.74 16.93 -10.47
N GLU A 78 -8.38 16.12 -11.47
CA GLU A 78 -7.07 15.49 -11.59
C GLU A 78 -5.90 16.49 -11.68
N ASN A 79 -6.15 17.76 -12.01
CA ASN A 79 -5.09 18.76 -12.09
C ASN A 79 -4.77 19.40 -10.72
N GLU A 80 -5.64 19.24 -9.71
CA GLU A 80 -5.52 19.96 -8.43
C GLU A 80 -5.16 19.07 -7.24
N TYR A 81 -5.31 17.74 -7.36
CA TYR A 81 -5.07 16.82 -6.24
C TYR A 81 -3.65 16.88 -5.67
N HIS A 82 -2.66 17.36 -6.43
CA HIS A 82 -1.28 17.50 -5.95
C HIS A 82 -1.18 18.39 -4.71
N ARG A 83 -1.97 19.47 -4.63
CA ARG A 83 -2.01 20.34 -3.44
C ARG A 83 -2.54 19.59 -2.22
N THR A 84 -3.63 18.85 -2.42
CA THR A 84 -4.22 18.02 -1.36
C THR A 84 -3.30 16.87 -0.95
N LEU A 85 -2.53 16.32 -1.89
CA LEU A 85 -1.52 15.29 -1.64
C LEU A 85 -0.37 15.84 -0.78
N GLU A 86 0.13 17.04 -1.07
CA GLU A 86 1.17 17.70 -0.27
C GLU A 86 0.69 17.94 1.17
N VAL A 87 -0.52 18.46 1.35
CA VAL A 87 -1.14 18.64 2.68
C VAL A 87 -1.27 17.29 3.42
N ALA A 88 -1.59 16.22 2.70
CA ALA A 88 -1.67 14.87 3.27
C ALA A 88 -0.29 14.31 3.68
N LEU A 89 0.74 14.58 2.90
CA LEU A 89 2.12 14.22 3.24
C LEU A 89 2.63 15.01 4.45
N GLU A 90 2.34 16.31 4.52
CA GLU A 90 2.67 17.16 5.68
C GLU A 90 1.93 16.68 6.93
N PHE A 91 0.66 16.32 6.80
CA PHE A 91 -0.11 15.74 7.90
C PHE A 91 0.53 14.44 8.43
N ALA A 92 0.93 13.52 7.54
CA ALA A 92 1.63 12.30 7.92
C ALA A 92 2.98 12.60 8.60
N LYS A 93 3.74 13.58 8.09
CA LYS A 93 4.99 14.05 8.71
C LYS A 93 4.78 14.64 10.10
N GLY A 94 3.69 15.39 10.30
CA GLY A 94 3.30 15.93 11.60
C GLY A 94 2.99 14.86 12.66
N LEU A 95 2.60 13.66 12.22
CA LEU A 95 2.42 12.48 13.08
C LEU A 95 3.72 11.70 13.35
N GLY A 96 4.85 12.14 12.77
CA GLY A 96 6.17 11.51 12.93
C GLY A 96 6.50 10.46 11.86
N PHE A 97 5.70 10.33 10.80
CA PHE A 97 6.00 9.43 9.69
C PHE A 97 6.91 10.09 8.65
N CYS A 98 7.71 9.28 7.95
CA CYS A 98 8.47 9.69 6.78
C CYS A 98 7.92 8.95 5.54
N PRO A 99 6.92 9.51 4.83
CA PRO A 99 6.35 8.84 3.66
C PRO A 99 7.36 8.80 2.51
N GLU A 100 7.55 7.62 1.95
CA GLU A 100 8.38 7.36 0.77
C GLU A 100 7.48 7.01 -0.43
N ARG A 101 7.80 7.55 -1.61
CA ARG A 101 7.02 7.30 -2.82
C ARG A 101 7.24 5.86 -3.29
N VAL A 102 6.15 5.12 -3.45
CA VAL A 102 6.16 3.79 -4.06
C VAL A 102 6.12 3.95 -5.56
N ASN A 103 7.06 3.33 -6.27
CA ASN A 103 7.05 3.35 -7.73
C ASN A 103 5.86 2.52 -8.24
N LEU A 104 5.00 3.12 -9.06
CA LEU A 104 3.87 2.46 -9.71
C LEU A 104 4.00 2.43 -11.24
N ASN A 105 5.14 2.87 -11.79
CA ASN A 105 5.44 2.89 -13.22
C ASN A 105 5.85 1.50 -13.72
N TYR A 106 4.98 0.52 -13.51
CA TYR A 106 5.15 -0.85 -13.96
C TYR A 106 4.03 -1.25 -14.92
N SER A 107 4.18 -2.42 -15.54
CA SER A 107 3.09 -3.04 -16.29
C SER A 107 1.86 -3.24 -15.39
N PRO A 108 0.62 -3.24 -15.95
CA PRO A 108 -0.60 -3.40 -15.17
C PRO A 108 -0.59 -4.63 -14.25
N ALA A 109 -0.08 -5.76 -14.74
CA ALA A 109 0.04 -7.00 -13.96
C ALA A 109 0.96 -6.85 -12.74
N MET A 110 2.11 -6.19 -12.90
CA MET A 110 3.06 -5.99 -11.81
C MET A 110 2.54 -4.96 -10.80
N ARG A 111 1.89 -3.90 -11.30
CA ARG A 111 1.24 -2.89 -10.45
C ARG A 111 0.18 -3.52 -9.55
N GLU A 112 -0.64 -4.43 -10.08
CA GLU A 112 -1.59 -5.19 -9.25
C GLU A 112 -0.91 -5.99 -8.14
N VAL A 113 0.21 -6.65 -8.42
CA VAL A 113 0.96 -7.42 -7.41
C VAL A 113 1.48 -6.49 -6.31
N VAL A 114 2.06 -5.35 -6.67
CA VAL A 114 2.54 -4.35 -5.70
C VAL A 114 1.38 -3.86 -4.84
N LEU A 115 0.24 -3.51 -5.45
CA LEU A 115 -0.93 -3.00 -4.71
C LEU A 115 -1.59 -4.05 -3.83
N ARG A 116 -1.59 -5.34 -4.20
CA ARG A 116 -2.09 -6.44 -3.35
C ARG A 116 -1.26 -6.63 -2.08
N ASN A 117 0.02 -6.25 -2.09
CA ASN A 117 0.87 -6.29 -0.89
C ASN A 117 0.56 -5.15 0.09
N ILE A 118 -0.20 -4.13 -0.34
CA ILE A 118 -0.61 -3.00 0.48
C ILE A 118 -1.92 -3.35 1.20
N LYS A 119 -1.82 -3.63 2.50
CA LYS A 119 -2.91 -4.19 3.33
C LYS A 119 -4.17 -3.30 3.43
N ILE A 120 -4.04 -2.00 3.15
CA ILE A 120 -5.14 -1.03 3.23
C ILE A 120 -5.97 -0.92 1.94
N LEU A 121 -5.44 -1.42 0.82
CA LEU A 121 -6.07 -1.37 -0.49
C LEU A 121 -6.81 -2.68 -0.76
N ARG A 122 -8.06 -2.57 -1.18
CA ARG A 122 -8.88 -3.70 -1.63
C ARG A 122 -9.13 -3.56 -3.14
N PRO A 123 -8.81 -4.57 -3.96
CA PRO A 123 -9.15 -4.54 -5.37
C PRO A 123 -10.67 -4.50 -5.55
N THR A 124 -11.16 -3.49 -6.25
CA THR A 124 -12.53 -3.37 -6.74
C THR A 124 -12.85 -4.59 -7.62
N GLY A 125 -14.00 -5.22 -7.39
CA GLY A 125 -14.37 -6.45 -8.11
C GLY A 125 -13.90 -7.75 -7.43
N SER A 126 -13.15 -7.66 -6.33
CA SER A 126 -13.12 -8.73 -5.33
C SER A 126 -14.48 -8.77 -4.65
N LYS A 127 -15.50 -9.24 -5.38
CA LYS A 127 -16.63 -9.93 -4.76
C LYS A 127 -16.03 -11.20 -4.15
N VAL A 128 -15.24 -11.04 -3.09
CA VAL A 128 -15.22 -12.02 -2.02
C VAL A 128 -16.70 -12.07 -1.68
N GLN A 129 -17.38 -13.07 -2.24
CA GLN A 129 -18.64 -13.50 -1.71
C GLN A 129 -18.33 -13.56 -0.23
N ALA A 130 -18.90 -12.62 0.53
CA ALA A 130 -19.27 -12.89 1.88
C ALA A 130 -20.26 -14.04 1.73
N LEU A 131 -19.74 -15.25 1.47
CA LEU A 131 -20.43 -16.49 1.69
C LEU A 131 -20.79 -16.32 3.14
N PRO A 132 -22.06 -16.03 3.44
CA PRO A 132 -22.42 -15.68 4.78
C PRO A 132 -22.04 -16.91 5.58
N ARG A 133 -20.99 -16.79 6.40
CA ARG A 133 -20.79 -17.69 7.54
C ARG A 133 -21.88 -17.33 8.56
N HIS A 134 -23.13 -17.43 8.13
CA HIS A 134 -24.19 -17.84 9.01
C HIS A 134 -23.85 -19.27 9.38
N GLY A 135 -23.15 -19.40 10.52
CA GLY A 135 -23.33 -20.56 11.35
C GLY A 135 -24.80 -20.62 11.77
N ALA A 136 -25.66 -21.04 10.85
CA ALA A 136 -26.87 -21.75 11.20
C ALA A 136 -26.39 -23.16 11.54
N ALA A 137 -26.27 -23.38 12.84
CA ALA A 137 -26.23 -24.70 13.41
C ALA A 137 -27.58 -25.36 13.12
N ASP A 138 -27.72 -26.00 11.97
CA ASP A 138 -28.73 -27.03 11.76
C ASP A 138 -28.06 -28.26 11.15
N ALA A 139 -27.99 -29.28 11.99
CA ALA A 139 -27.51 -30.60 11.64
C ALA A 139 -28.58 -31.35 10.83
N PRO A 140 -28.26 -31.94 9.68
CA PRO A 140 -28.94 -33.13 9.22
C PRO A 140 -28.16 -34.36 9.68
N THR A 141 -28.78 -35.05 10.62
CA THR A 141 -28.55 -36.45 10.96
C THR A 141 -28.56 -37.35 9.72
N ALA A 142 -27.58 -38.27 9.66
CA ALA A 142 -27.53 -39.52 8.90
C ALA A 142 -27.26 -39.43 7.38
N GLN A 143 -26.59 -40.36 6.70
CA GLN A 143 -26.44 -41.80 6.95
C GLN A 143 -25.06 -42.33 6.51
N HIS A 144 -24.60 -43.33 7.28
CA HIS A 144 -23.65 -44.37 6.88
C HIS A 144 -24.05 -45.06 5.58
N HIS A 145 -23.10 -45.28 4.65
CA HIS A 145 -22.86 -46.56 3.98
C HIS A 145 -21.46 -46.52 3.32
N LYS A 146 -20.48 -47.22 3.91
CA LYS A 146 -19.97 -48.55 3.51
C LYS A 146 -19.15 -48.56 2.19
N LYS A 147 -17.84 -48.73 2.41
CA LYS A 147 -16.99 -49.84 1.90
C LYS A 147 -16.45 -49.76 0.46
N GLY A 148 -15.11 -49.74 0.38
CA GLY A 148 -14.29 -50.04 -0.80
C GLY A 148 -12.98 -49.25 -0.74
N ALA A 149 -11.98 -49.61 0.07
CA ALA A 149 -11.05 -50.72 -0.15
C ALA A 149 -10.54 -50.82 -1.60
N ARG A 150 -9.46 -50.09 -1.93
CA ARG A 150 -8.42 -50.68 -2.78
C ARG A 150 -7.05 -50.04 -2.49
N ALA A 151 -6.17 -50.90 -2.02
CA ALA A 151 -4.73 -50.71 -1.99
C ALA A 151 -4.17 -50.57 -3.41
N GLY A 152 -3.07 -49.84 -3.53
CA GLY A 152 -2.28 -49.70 -4.75
C GLY A 152 -1.25 -48.60 -4.49
N SER A 153 -0.13 -48.93 -3.86
CA SER A 153 1.09 -49.50 -4.46
C SER A 153 2.07 -48.39 -4.82
N ALA A 154 3.26 -48.56 -4.27
CA ALA A 154 4.47 -47.80 -4.50
C ALA A 154 4.77 -47.57 -5.98
N VAL A 155 5.33 -46.40 -6.30
CA VAL A 155 6.38 -46.27 -7.31
C VAL A 155 7.39 -45.24 -6.82
N ALA A 156 8.60 -45.73 -6.60
CA ALA A 156 9.82 -44.96 -6.52
C ALA A 156 10.33 -44.65 -7.94
N GLY A 157 10.91 -43.47 -8.14
CA GLY A 157 11.65 -43.06 -9.34
C GLY A 157 11.91 -41.56 -9.21
N SER A 158 13.10 -41.09 -8.82
CA SER A 158 14.29 -40.94 -9.67
C SER A 158 13.95 -40.37 -11.04
N GLU A 159 14.14 -39.07 -11.21
CA GLU A 159 14.85 -38.57 -12.40
C GLU A 159 15.42 -37.17 -12.13
N LEU A 160 16.76 -37.14 -12.06
CA LEU A 160 17.57 -35.94 -12.21
C LEU A 160 17.49 -35.53 -13.68
N GLY A 161 16.67 -34.53 -13.97
CA GLY A 161 16.60 -33.88 -15.27
C GLY A 161 17.86 -33.04 -15.51
N GLU A 162 18.77 -33.64 -16.25
CA GLU A 162 19.94 -33.10 -16.92
C GLU A 162 19.60 -31.80 -17.68
N LEU A 163 20.34 -30.72 -17.42
CA LEU A 163 20.25 -29.48 -18.19
C LEU A 163 21.08 -29.64 -19.47
N PRO A 164 20.48 -29.51 -20.67
CA PRO A 164 21.25 -29.50 -21.91
C PRO A 164 22.05 -28.19 -22.00
N LEU A 165 23.37 -28.33 -21.83
CA LEU A 165 24.36 -27.41 -22.39
C LEU A 165 24.32 -27.54 -23.90
N CYS A 166 23.74 -26.56 -24.59
CA CYS A 166 24.02 -26.23 -25.98
C CYS A 166 23.19 -25.00 -26.34
N LEU A 167 23.82 -23.85 -26.59
CA LEU A 167 23.72 -23.23 -27.91
C LEU A 167 24.70 -22.07 -28.04
N ASP A 168 25.59 -22.28 -28.99
CA ASP A 168 26.51 -21.36 -29.64
C ASP A 168 26.00 -19.92 -29.83
N ASP A 169 26.98 -19.03 -29.65
CA ASP A 169 27.16 -17.76 -30.33
C ASP A 169 26.76 -17.83 -31.82
N PRO A 170 25.96 -16.87 -32.32
CA PRO A 170 26.56 -16.03 -33.34
C PRO A 170 26.29 -14.53 -33.16
N ALA A 171 27.38 -13.77 -33.17
CA ALA A 171 27.48 -12.40 -33.68
C ALA A 171 26.89 -12.26 -35.12
N PRO A 172 26.79 -11.06 -35.75
CA PRO A 172 26.80 -9.67 -35.27
C PRO A 172 25.61 -8.82 -35.79
N ALA A 173 25.49 -7.60 -35.23
CA ALA A 173 24.98 -6.36 -35.82
C ALA A 173 23.92 -6.43 -36.96
N ALA A 174 22.65 -6.22 -36.60
CA ALA A 174 21.64 -5.69 -37.52
C ALA A 174 21.40 -4.21 -37.19
N GLU A 175 22.06 -3.37 -37.97
CA GLU A 175 21.84 -1.92 -38.07
C GLU A 175 20.36 -1.67 -38.38
N THR A 176 19.65 -1.06 -37.43
CA THR A 176 18.27 -0.61 -37.66
C THR A 176 18.34 0.76 -38.34
N PRO A 177 17.74 0.93 -39.54
CA PRO A 177 17.74 2.22 -40.23
C PRO A 177 16.96 3.25 -39.41
N ALA A 178 17.59 4.40 -39.21
CA ALA A 178 17.00 5.57 -38.59
C ALA A 178 15.67 5.93 -39.27
N PRO A 179 14.58 6.17 -38.51
CA PRO A 179 13.39 6.77 -39.09
C PRO A 179 13.74 8.17 -39.56
N ALA A 180 13.52 8.40 -40.86
CA ALA A 180 13.67 9.67 -41.53
C ALA A 180 13.03 10.79 -40.69
N ALA A 181 13.84 11.81 -40.41
CA ALA A 181 13.40 13.06 -39.83
C ALA A 181 12.25 13.62 -40.66
N ALA A 182 11.04 13.53 -40.12
CA ALA A 182 9.90 14.30 -40.62
C ALA A 182 10.27 15.79 -40.52
N ALA A 183 10.11 16.48 -41.63
CA ALA A 183 10.39 17.90 -41.78
C ALA A 183 9.73 18.74 -40.66
N PRO A 184 10.39 19.80 -40.18
CA PRO A 184 9.78 20.73 -39.24
C PRO A 184 8.53 21.37 -39.87
N PRO A 185 7.40 21.45 -39.16
CA PRO A 185 6.27 22.24 -39.62
C PRO A 185 6.70 23.70 -39.75
N THR A 186 6.43 24.27 -40.92
CA THR A 186 6.56 25.69 -41.18
C THR A 186 5.77 26.49 -40.14
N PRO A 187 6.35 27.55 -39.54
CA PRO A 187 5.61 28.42 -38.64
C PRO A 187 4.57 29.20 -39.46
N VAL A 188 3.29 28.89 -39.23
CA VAL A 188 2.18 29.72 -39.68
C VAL A 188 2.17 30.97 -38.81
N SER A 189 2.56 32.11 -39.40
CA SER A 189 2.42 33.43 -38.80
C SER A 189 0.94 33.71 -38.50
N VAL A 190 0.59 33.60 -37.23
CA VAL A 190 -0.68 34.12 -36.71
C VAL A 190 -0.44 35.58 -36.31
N PRO A 191 -1.25 36.54 -36.79
CA PRO A 191 -1.11 37.95 -36.41
C PRO A 191 -1.42 38.13 -34.92
N VAL A 192 -0.44 38.67 -34.21
CA VAL A 192 -0.50 39.06 -32.80
C VAL A 192 -1.38 40.30 -32.67
N PRO A 193 -2.45 40.30 -31.86
CA PRO A 193 -3.15 41.54 -31.52
C PRO A 193 -2.27 42.37 -30.58
N GLU A 194 -1.98 43.58 -31.06
CA GLU A 194 -1.30 44.67 -30.36
C GLU A 194 -1.95 44.89 -28.99
N THR A 195 -1.26 44.44 -27.93
CA THR A 195 -1.65 44.71 -26.54
C THR A 195 -0.74 45.81 -26.03
N VAL A 196 -1.36 46.94 -25.71
CA VAL A 196 -0.73 48.17 -25.23
C VAL A 196 0.15 47.85 -24.01
N ALA A 197 1.44 48.11 -24.14
CA ALA A 197 2.43 47.90 -23.08
C ALA A 197 2.28 48.99 -22.01
N GLU A 198 1.73 48.62 -20.85
CA GLU A 198 1.87 49.40 -19.62
C GLU A 198 3.18 48.96 -18.93
N THR A 199 4.20 49.79 -19.03
CA THR A 199 5.53 49.56 -18.45
C THR A 199 5.48 49.74 -16.94
N VAL A 200 5.15 48.66 -16.23
CA VAL A 200 5.34 48.60 -14.77
C VAL A 200 6.81 48.25 -14.50
N THR A 201 7.59 49.26 -14.12
CA THR A 201 8.94 49.10 -13.59
C THR A 201 8.88 48.39 -12.24
N VAL A 202 8.95 47.05 -12.27
CA VAL A 202 9.13 46.24 -11.07
C VAL A 202 10.59 46.26 -10.68
N ALA A 203 10.89 46.80 -9.50
CA ALA A 203 12.22 46.79 -8.93
C ALA A 203 12.72 45.34 -8.74
N PRO A 204 13.98 45.03 -9.11
CA PRO A 204 14.51 43.68 -9.00
C PRO A 204 14.51 43.23 -7.53
N PRO A 205 14.14 41.97 -7.23
CA PRO A 205 14.18 41.44 -5.88
C PRO A 205 15.61 41.44 -5.34
N PRO A 206 15.80 41.68 -4.03
CA PRO A 206 17.11 41.67 -3.41
C PRO A 206 17.78 40.29 -3.58
N PRO A 207 19.11 40.25 -3.78
CA PRO A 207 19.83 39.00 -3.92
C PRO A 207 19.67 38.14 -2.65
N PRO A 208 19.56 36.80 -2.80
CA PRO A 208 19.46 35.90 -1.67
C PRO A 208 20.71 36.03 -0.77
N PRO A 209 20.55 35.89 0.57
CA PRO A 209 21.68 35.94 1.47
C PRO A 209 22.67 34.83 1.11
N SER A 210 23.94 35.20 0.97
CA SER A 210 25.03 34.28 0.69
C SER A 210 25.10 33.20 1.79
N PRO A 211 25.26 31.91 1.42
CA PRO A 211 25.32 30.84 2.40
C PRO A 211 26.52 31.05 3.30
N THR A 212 26.26 31.32 4.57
CA THR A 212 27.28 31.36 5.61
C THR A 212 27.87 29.94 5.71
N PRO A 213 29.20 29.77 5.65
CA PRO A 213 29.79 28.45 5.84
C PRO A 213 29.54 28.01 7.28
N LEU A 214 28.51 27.21 7.48
CA LEU A 214 28.30 26.47 8.71
C LEU A 214 29.46 25.49 8.82
N SER A 215 30.41 25.83 9.69
CA SER A 215 31.46 24.93 10.17
C SER A 215 30.81 23.65 10.68
N LEU A 216 30.76 22.64 9.81
CA LEU A 216 30.44 21.26 10.11
C LEU A 216 31.50 20.73 11.08
N ARG A 217 31.32 20.99 12.37
CA ARG A 217 31.91 20.16 13.41
C ARG A 217 31.20 18.82 13.34
N LEU A 218 31.75 17.91 12.53
CA LEU A 218 31.46 16.48 12.61
C LEU A 218 31.78 16.01 14.04
N HIS A 219 30.77 16.01 14.90
CA HIS A 219 30.76 15.13 16.05
C HIS A 219 30.55 13.72 15.51
N CYS A 220 31.64 12.98 15.32
CA CYS A 220 31.59 11.55 15.13
C CYS A 220 30.95 10.93 16.39
N PRO A 221 29.79 10.27 16.30
CA PRO A 221 29.32 9.44 17.40
C PRO A 221 30.34 8.30 17.61
N PRO A 222 30.63 7.93 18.87
CA PRO A 222 31.53 6.83 19.16
C PRO A 222 30.99 5.54 18.53
N SER A 223 31.88 4.88 17.78
CA SER A 223 31.69 3.56 17.18
C SER A 223 30.99 2.59 18.15
N PRO A 224 29.83 1.98 17.80
CA PRO A 224 29.25 0.92 18.59
C PRO A 224 30.18 -0.29 18.53
N SER A 225 30.73 -0.66 19.69
CA SER A 225 31.56 -1.84 19.84
C SER A 225 30.84 -3.08 19.27
N PRO A 226 31.56 -4.00 18.61
CA PRO A 226 30.95 -5.22 18.08
C PRO A 226 30.45 -6.08 19.25
N LEU A 227 29.13 -6.08 19.45
CA LEU A 227 28.48 -7.01 20.36
C LEU A 227 28.79 -8.43 19.89
N ARG A 228 29.61 -9.13 20.68
CA ARG A 228 29.85 -10.57 20.56
C ARG A 228 28.51 -11.28 20.43
N LEU A 229 28.29 -11.86 19.25
CA LEU A 229 27.19 -12.76 18.96
C LEU A 229 27.36 -14.05 19.79
N HIS A 230 26.92 -14.03 21.05
CA HIS A 230 26.69 -15.27 21.79
C HIS A 230 25.51 -15.97 21.13
N ARG A 231 25.79 -16.99 20.31
CA ARG A 231 24.78 -17.95 19.82
C ARG A 231 24.08 -18.58 21.04
N PRO A 232 22.78 -18.34 21.28
CA PRO A 232 22.03 -19.20 22.18
C PRO A 232 21.77 -20.52 21.43
N ARG A 233 22.27 -21.59 22.01
CA ARG A 233 22.04 -22.97 21.58
C ARG A 233 20.56 -23.28 21.85
N ASN A 234 19.70 -23.00 20.87
CA ASN A 234 18.27 -23.29 20.93
C ASN A 234 18.03 -24.81 20.97
N ARG A 235 18.00 -25.39 22.18
CA ARG A 235 17.19 -26.56 22.50
C ARG A 235 15.88 -26.04 23.07
N PHE A 236 14.89 -25.82 22.21
CA PHE A 236 13.51 -25.73 22.69
C PHE A 236 12.83 -27.09 22.46
N PRO A 237 12.39 -27.77 23.53
CA PRO A 237 11.48 -28.90 23.40
C PRO A 237 10.15 -28.37 22.88
N TRP A 238 9.59 -29.07 21.90
CA TRP A 238 8.27 -28.79 21.35
C TRP A 238 7.22 -28.82 22.47
N PRO A 239 6.25 -27.88 22.49
CA PRO A 239 5.13 -27.98 23.43
C PRO A 239 4.24 -29.19 23.07
N PRO A 240 3.67 -29.88 24.08
CA PRO A 240 2.75 -30.98 23.85
C PRO A 240 1.48 -30.49 23.14
N ARG A 241 0.98 -31.30 22.21
CA ARG A 241 -0.27 -31.07 21.47
C ARG A 241 -1.44 -30.89 22.47
N PRO A 242 -2.32 -29.88 22.28
CA PRO A 242 -3.52 -29.77 23.10
C PRO A 242 -4.50 -30.90 22.76
N HIS A 243 -4.97 -31.58 23.81
CA HIS A 243 -6.10 -32.52 23.74
C HIS A 243 -7.40 -31.77 23.38
N PRO A 244 -8.29 -32.38 22.58
CA PRO A 244 -9.59 -31.81 22.26
C PRO A 244 -10.51 -31.86 23.48
N HIS A 245 -10.72 -30.72 24.13
CA HIS A 245 -11.70 -30.60 25.20
C HIS A 245 -13.12 -30.44 24.64
N SER A 246 -13.99 -31.29 25.19
CA SER A 246 -15.44 -31.34 25.09
C SER A 246 -16.16 -30.00 24.97
N ARG A 247 -17.12 -29.99 24.05
CA ARG A 247 -18.27 -29.08 24.00
C ARG A 247 -18.98 -29.00 25.36
N GLN A 248 -19.32 -27.78 25.78
CA GLN A 248 -20.40 -27.47 26.70
C GLN A 248 -21.35 -26.46 26.01
N PRO A 249 -22.68 -26.67 26.01
CA PRO A 249 -23.64 -25.74 25.45
C PRO A 249 -24.20 -24.83 26.55
N GLU A 250 -24.06 -23.51 26.41
CA GLU A 250 -24.71 -22.52 27.27
C GLU A 250 -25.36 -21.43 26.39
N LYS A 251 -26.65 -21.52 26.10
CA LYS A 251 -27.82 -20.94 26.79
C LYS A 251 -27.85 -19.40 26.86
N SER A 252 -28.54 -18.84 25.84
CA SER A 252 -29.59 -17.81 25.95
C SER A 252 -29.22 -16.33 26.16
N ARG A 253 -30.12 -15.48 25.61
CA ARG A 253 -30.44 -14.06 25.93
C ARG A 253 -29.63 -12.99 25.18
N VAL A 254 -30.16 -11.92 24.57
CA VAL A 254 -31.51 -11.37 24.20
C VAL A 254 -31.25 -10.38 23.04
N PRO A 255 -32.16 -10.13 22.07
CA PRO A 255 -32.00 -9.03 21.12
C PRO A 255 -32.41 -7.68 21.73
N CYS A 256 -31.53 -6.68 21.70
CA CYS A 256 -31.87 -5.29 21.95
C CYS A 256 -32.26 -4.60 20.63
N THR A 257 -33.56 -4.40 20.45
CA THR A 257 -34.13 -3.40 19.54
C THR A 257 -33.78 -2.00 20.02
N VAL A 258 -33.16 -1.18 19.16
CA VAL A 258 -33.06 0.27 19.36
C VAL A 258 -33.79 0.97 18.23
N SER A 259 -34.87 1.64 18.62
CA SER A 259 -35.70 2.54 17.83
C SER A 259 -35.01 3.90 17.69
N TRP A 260 -35.07 4.48 16.49
CA TRP A 260 -34.75 5.88 16.23
C TRP A 260 -36.02 6.73 16.40
N PRO A 261 -35.96 7.92 17.02
CA PRO A 261 -36.99 8.93 16.88
C PRO A 261 -36.69 9.89 15.72
N GLY A 262 -37.78 10.43 15.17
CA GLY A 262 -37.85 11.33 14.01
C GLY A 262 -37.41 12.76 14.25
#